data_AF-A0A1G6Y2H8-F1
#
_entry.id   AF-A0A1G6Y2H8-F1
#
_cell.length_a   1.000
_cell.length_b   1.000
_cell.length_c   1.000
_cell.angle_alpha   90.00
_cell.angle_beta   90.00
_cell.angle_gamma   90.00
#
_symmetry.space_group_name_H-M   'P 1'
#
loop_
_entity.id
_entity.type
_entity.pdbx_description
1 polymer ?
#
loop_
_entity_poly.entity_id
_entity_poly.type
_entity_poly.pdbx_seq_one_letter_code
_entity_poly.pdbx_strand_id
1 'polypeptide(L)'
;MVGAKMNMASPARSTPSGLIALLFHLSHAASQGQLDPVLVRDLGKRLYPEIGSFKTDGATSQVELNGLAEAMDKFEDTLLAARSHMLLSAIRSGVGTESRHPETVREPGHHEDAPLLSAGDLLL
;
A
#
# COMPACT_ATOMS: atom_id res chain seq x y z
N MET A 1 12.77 -51.85 -20.04
CA MET A 1 12.94 -50.39 -20.17
C MET A 1 11.59 -49.80 -20.57
N VAL A 2 10.82 -49.31 -19.59
CA VAL A 2 9.56 -48.61 -19.87
C VAL A 2 9.89 -47.12 -19.90
N GLY A 3 9.84 -46.54 -21.10
CA GLY A 3 10.03 -45.10 -21.29
C GLY A 3 8.89 -44.35 -20.61
N ALA A 4 9.20 -43.65 -19.52
CA ALA A 4 8.30 -42.68 -18.93
C ALA A 4 8.04 -41.59 -19.97
N LYS A 5 6.86 -41.61 -20.60
CA LYS A 5 6.33 -40.46 -21.32
C LYS A 5 6.16 -39.36 -20.27
N MET A 6 7.13 -38.45 -20.19
CA MET A 6 6.95 -37.17 -19.51
C MET A 6 5.72 -36.52 -20.14
N ASN A 7 4.62 -36.49 -19.38
CA ASN A 7 3.44 -35.73 -19.74
C ASN A 7 3.86 -34.26 -19.67
N MET A 8 4.35 -33.74 -20.80
CA MET A 8 4.59 -32.31 -20.99
C MET A 8 3.24 -31.62 -20.87
N ALA A 9 2.88 -31.20 -19.64
CA ALA A 9 1.72 -30.37 -19.42
C ALA A 9 1.86 -29.16 -20.35
N SER A 10 0.89 -28.98 -21.25
CA SER A 10 0.86 -27.80 -22.12
C SER A 10 1.00 -26.55 -21.24
N PRO A 11 1.83 -25.57 -21.61
CA PRO A 11 1.95 -24.34 -20.84
C PRO A 11 0.55 -23.76 -20.62
N ALA A 12 0.27 -23.38 -19.38
CA ALA A 12 -1.00 -22.77 -19.01
C ALA A 12 -1.18 -21.53 -19.90
N ARG A 13 -2.22 -21.55 -20.73
CA ARG A 13 -2.56 -20.40 -21.57
C ARG A 13 -3.52 -19.51 -20.82
N SER A 14 -3.23 -18.21 -20.79
CA SER A 14 -4.18 -17.20 -20.34
C SER A 14 -5.45 -17.29 -21.21
N THR A 15 -6.60 -17.02 -20.60
CA THR A 15 -7.90 -16.93 -21.30
C THR A 15 -8.51 -15.56 -21.02
N PRO A 16 -9.36 -15.02 -21.92
CA PRO A 16 -10.02 -13.74 -21.68
C PRO A 16 -10.79 -13.72 -20.35
N SER A 17 -11.59 -14.75 -20.10
CA SER A 17 -12.36 -14.89 -18.86
C SER A 17 -11.48 -15.00 -17.61
N GLY A 18 -10.36 -15.71 -17.69
CA GLY A 18 -9.40 -15.84 -16.60
C GLY A 18 -8.73 -14.51 -16.25
N LEU A 19 -8.35 -13.73 -17.27
CA LEU A 19 -7.75 -12.42 -17.09
C LEU A 19 -8.75 -11.39 -16.52
N ILE A 20 -10.00 -11.41 -16.99
CA ILE A 20 -11.07 -10.60 -16.42
C ILE A 20 -11.25 -10.91 -14.93
N ALA A 21 -11.37 -12.18 -14.57
CA ALA A 21 -11.52 -12.59 -13.18
C ALA A 21 -10.31 -12.18 -12.33
N LEU A 22 -9.10 -12.35 -12.84
CA LEU A 22 -7.87 -11.94 -12.16
C LEU A 22 -7.85 -10.43 -11.89
N LEU A 23 -8.18 -9.60 -12.88
CA LEU A 23 -8.26 -8.15 -12.71
C LEU A 23 -9.26 -7.75 -11.62
N PHE A 24 -10.44 -8.38 -11.59
CA PHE A 24 -11.43 -8.14 -10.53
C PHE A 24 -10.91 -8.54 -9.15
N HIS A 25 -10.25 -9.69 -9.02
CA HIS A 25 -9.68 -10.12 -7.73
C HIS A 25 -8.58 -9.20 -7.24
N LEU A 26 -7.67 -8.77 -8.12
CA LEU A 26 -6.62 -7.81 -7.78
C LEU A 26 -7.20 -6.45 -7.37
N SER A 27 -8.20 -5.96 -8.11
CA SER A 27 -8.91 -4.71 -7.80
C SER A 27 -9.59 -4.80 -6.44
N HIS A 28 -10.32 -5.88 -6.18
CA HIS A 28 -11.00 -6.10 -4.92
C HIS A 28 -10.01 -6.13 -3.76
N ALA A 29 -8.95 -6.94 -3.84
CA ALA A 29 -7.95 -7.04 -2.78
C ALA A 29 -7.22 -5.71 -2.53
N ALA A 30 -6.91 -4.93 -3.56
CA ALA A 30 -6.36 -3.57 -3.42
C ALA A 30 -7.34 -2.62 -2.72
N SER A 31 -8.62 -2.64 -3.11
CA SER A 31 -9.66 -1.79 -2.51
C SER A 31 -9.89 -2.07 -1.02
N GLN A 32 -9.70 -3.33 -0.60
CA GLN A 32 -9.82 -3.76 0.79
C GLN A 32 -8.54 -3.53 1.60
N GLY A 33 -7.47 -2.99 0.99
CA GLY A 33 -6.16 -2.85 1.63
C GLY A 33 -5.48 -4.18 1.94
N GLN A 34 -5.92 -5.28 1.33
CA GLN A 34 -5.35 -6.63 1.51
C GLN A 34 -4.06 -6.82 0.72
N LEU A 35 -3.87 -6.05 -0.36
CA LEU A 35 -2.65 -6.02 -1.15
C LEU A 35 -2.11 -4.60 -1.24
N ASP A 36 -0.77 -4.50 -1.22
CA ASP A 36 -0.07 -3.25 -1.51
C ASP A 36 -0.42 -2.78 -2.93
N PRO A 37 -0.98 -1.56 -3.10
CA PRO A 37 -1.28 -1.02 -4.41
C PRO A 37 -0.05 -0.95 -5.35
N VAL A 38 1.17 -0.81 -4.83
CA VAL A 38 2.39 -0.82 -5.67
C VAL A 38 2.62 -2.20 -6.28
N LEU A 39 2.49 -3.26 -5.48
CA LEU A 39 2.57 -4.64 -5.97
C LEU A 39 1.49 -4.90 -7.02
N VAL A 40 0.25 -4.50 -6.75
CA VAL A 40 -0.88 -4.70 -7.67
C VAL A 40 -0.63 -3.97 -9.00
N ARG A 41 -0.08 -2.75 -8.97
CA ARG A 41 0.34 -2.03 -10.18
C ARG A 41 1.35 -2.83 -11.00
N ASP A 42 2.35 -3.40 -10.34
CA ASP A 42 3.41 -4.13 -11.02
C ASP A 42 2.94 -5.48 -11.59
N LEU A 43 1.93 -6.09 -10.96
CA LEU A 43 1.21 -7.22 -11.54
C LEU A 43 0.38 -6.78 -12.76
N GLY A 44 -0.37 -5.68 -12.68
CA GLY A 44 -1.12 -5.12 -13.81
C GLY A 44 -0.23 -4.83 -15.03
N LYS A 45 0.98 -4.29 -14.79
CA LYS A 45 2.02 -4.11 -15.82
C LYS A 45 2.37 -5.38 -16.59
N ARG A 46 2.38 -6.53 -15.92
CA ARG A 46 2.65 -7.83 -16.54
C ARG A 46 1.44 -8.40 -17.29
N LEU A 47 0.22 -8.02 -16.90
CA LEU A 47 -1.01 -8.46 -17.56
C LEU A 47 -1.32 -7.69 -18.85
N TYR A 48 -0.92 -6.43 -18.96
CA TYR A 48 -1.11 -5.62 -20.18
C TYR A 48 -0.67 -6.30 -21.49
N PRO A 49 0.55 -6.85 -21.61
CA PRO A 49 0.95 -7.53 -22.85
C PRO A 49 0.14 -8.78 -23.14
N GLU A 50 -0.26 -9.56 -22.11
CA GLU A 50 -1.13 -10.72 -22.30
C GLU A 50 -2.51 -10.30 -22.83
N ILE A 51 -3.09 -9.23 -22.27
CA ILE A 51 -4.38 -8.70 -22.72
C ILE A 51 -4.27 -8.10 -24.12
N GLY A 52 -3.16 -7.42 -24.41
CA GLY A 52 -2.84 -6.91 -25.75
C GLY A 52 -2.77 -8.02 -26.81
N SER A 53 -2.29 -9.21 -26.44
CA SER A 53 -2.20 -10.34 -27.38
C SER A 53 -3.57 -10.80 -27.90
N PHE A 54 -4.62 -10.72 -27.08
CA PHE A 54 -5.99 -11.07 -27.50
C PHE A 54 -6.56 -10.08 -28.52
N LYS A 55 -6.15 -8.81 -28.48
CA LYS A 55 -6.58 -7.81 -29.48
C LYS A 55 -6.03 -8.10 -30.87
N THR A 56 -4.88 -8.76 -30.93
CA THR A 56 -4.23 -9.17 -32.18
C THR A 56 -4.64 -10.57 -32.62
N ASP A 57 -5.27 -11.35 -31.74
CA ASP A 57 -5.76 -12.68 -32.02
C ASP A 57 -7.18 -12.60 -32.61
N GLY A 58 -7.29 -12.86 -33.92
CA GLY A 58 -8.56 -12.84 -34.65
C GLY A 58 -9.57 -13.91 -34.21
N ALA A 59 -9.18 -14.84 -33.33
CA ALA A 59 -10.10 -15.82 -32.74
C ALA A 59 -10.87 -15.28 -31.52
N THR A 60 -10.44 -14.17 -30.92
CA THR A 60 -11.11 -13.59 -29.73
C THR A 60 -12.38 -12.86 -30.14
N SER A 61 -13.50 -13.12 -29.46
CA SER A 61 -14.76 -12.46 -29.78
C SER A 61 -14.77 -10.99 -29.34
N GLN A 62 -15.52 -10.13 -30.05
CA GLN A 62 -15.66 -8.72 -29.67
C GLN A 62 -16.23 -8.53 -28.26
N VAL A 63 -17.10 -9.45 -27.81
CA VAL A 63 -17.67 -9.43 -26.45
C VAL A 63 -16.57 -9.64 -25.40
N GLU A 64 -15.68 -10.59 -25.63
CA GLU A 64 -14.54 -10.84 -24.73
C GLU A 64 -13.55 -9.66 -24.74
N LEU A 65 -13.28 -9.08 -25.91
CA LEU A 65 -12.43 -7.89 -26.02
C LEU A 65 -13.01 -6.69 -25.26
N ASN A 66 -14.33 -6.47 -25.34
CA ASN A 66 -15.01 -5.43 -24.58
C ASN A 66 -14.95 -5.70 -23.08
N GLY A 67 -15.17 -6.96 -22.65
CA GLY A 67 -15.08 -7.36 -21.25
C GLY A 67 -13.67 -7.17 -20.67
N LEU A 68 -12.63 -7.47 -21.45
CA LEU A 68 -11.24 -7.21 -21.08
C LEU A 68 -10.94 -5.72 -20.94
N ALA A 69 -11.46 -4.90 -21.86
CA ALA A 69 -11.31 -3.45 -21.79
C ALA A 69 -11.99 -2.88 -20.54
N GLU A 70 -13.24 -3.26 -20.27
CA GLU A 70 -13.99 -2.81 -19.09
C GLU A 70 -13.32 -3.25 -17.78
N ALA A 71 -12.84 -4.49 -17.71
CA ALA A 71 -12.13 -4.98 -16.54
C ALA A 71 -10.82 -4.22 -16.29
N MET A 72 -10.12 -3.83 -17.36
CA MET A 72 -8.89 -3.04 -17.27
C MET A 72 -9.16 -1.62 -16.77
N ASP A 73 -10.18 -0.96 -17.32
CA ASP A 73 -10.55 0.40 -16.90
C ASP A 73 -10.93 0.42 -15.41
N LYS A 74 -11.76 -0.54 -14.96
CA LYS A 74 -12.10 -0.69 -13.53
C LYS A 74 -10.90 -0.99 -12.65
N PHE A 75 -9.95 -1.78 -13.15
CA PHE A 75 -8.72 -2.09 -12.44
C PHE A 75 -7.87 -0.85 -12.21
N GLU A 76 -7.65 -0.04 -13.25
CA GLU A 76 -6.87 1.20 -13.15
C GLU A 76 -7.55 2.24 -12.24
N ASP A 77 -8.87 2.40 -12.34
CA ASP A 77 -9.63 3.30 -11.46
C ASP A 77 -9.50 2.89 -9.99
N THR A 78 -9.67 1.59 -9.72
CA THR A 78 -9.56 1.04 -8.35
C THR A 78 -8.16 1.21 -7.81
N LEU A 79 -7.15 0.95 -8.64
CA LEU A 79 -5.75 1.08 -8.27
C LEU A 79 -5.38 2.54 -7.98
N LEU A 80 -5.88 3.49 -8.78
CA LEU A 80 -5.70 4.91 -8.54
C LEU A 80 -6.33 5.34 -7.21
N ALA A 81 -7.55 4.88 -6.92
CA ALA A 81 -8.24 5.16 -5.66
C ALA A 81 -7.46 4.60 -4.46
N ALA A 82 -7.00 3.35 -4.53
CA ALA A 82 -6.23 2.69 -3.47
C ALA A 82 -4.91 3.42 -3.20
N ARG A 83 -4.18 3.82 -4.25
CA ARG A 83 -2.94 4.60 -4.11
C ARG A 83 -3.18 5.99 -3.53
N SER A 84 -4.27 6.65 -3.93
CA SER A 84 -4.66 7.94 -3.39
C SER A 84 -4.98 7.83 -1.89
N HIS A 85 -5.70 6.79 -1.49
CA HIS A 85 -5.96 6.51 -0.08
C HIS A 85 -4.67 6.30 0.71
N MET A 86 -3.73 5.51 0.18
CA MET A 86 -2.41 5.27 0.78
C MET A 86 -1.63 6.58 0.97
N LEU A 87 -1.58 7.43 -0.06
CA LEU A 87 -0.90 8.73 0.00
C LEU A 87 -1.52 9.64 1.06
N LEU A 88 -2.85 9.78 1.06
CA LEU A 88 -3.56 10.60 2.04
C LEU A 88 -3.40 10.08 3.47
N SER A 89 -3.33 8.76 3.65
CA SER A 89 -3.04 8.14 4.95
C SER A 89 -1.64 8.52 5.43
N ALA A 90 -0.63 8.38 4.58
CA ALA A 90 0.75 8.74 4.91
C ALA A 90 0.90 10.23 5.29
N ILE A 91 0.23 11.14 4.56
CA ILE A 91 0.22 12.57 4.89
C ILE A 91 -0.39 12.80 6.28
N ARG A 92 -1.55 12.19 6.58
CA ARG A 92 -2.20 12.35 7.89
C ARG A 92 -1.35 11.77 9.03
N SER A 93 -0.67 10.65 8.79
CA SER A 93 0.22 10.03 9.79
C SER A 93 1.49 10.85 10.01
N GLY A 94 2.07 11.45 8.97
CA GLY A 94 3.27 12.28 9.06
C GLY A 94 3.06 13.63 9.76
N VAL A 95 1.87 14.21 9.64
CA VAL A 95 1.49 15.45 10.36
C VAL A 95 1.40 15.23 11.89
N GLY A 96 1.32 13.99 12.36
CA GLY A 96 1.27 13.66 13.80
C GLY A 96 2.61 13.50 14.51
N THR A 97 3.73 13.41 13.78
CA THR A 97 5.05 13.10 14.36
C THR A 97 5.94 14.32 14.64
N GLU A 98 5.53 15.53 14.25
CA GLU A 98 6.37 16.74 14.38
C GLU A 98 6.07 17.59 15.64
N SER A 99 5.15 17.18 16.52
CA SER A 99 4.78 17.98 17.72
C SER A 99 4.78 17.18 19.03
N ARG A 100 5.86 16.45 19.31
CA ARG A 100 6.24 16.12 20.69
C ARG A 100 7.74 16.36 20.89
N HIS A 101 8.13 17.63 20.84
CA HIS A 101 9.25 18.06 21.66
C HIS A 101 8.77 17.96 23.12
N PRO A 102 9.35 17.12 24.00
CA PRO A 102 9.09 17.27 25.41
C PRO A 102 9.67 18.64 25.80
N GLU A 103 8.79 19.57 26.16
CA GLU A 103 9.15 20.75 26.93
C GLU A 103 9.71 20.22 28.26
N THR A 104 11.04 20.14 28.37
CA THR A 104 11.70 20.12 29.66
C THR A 104 11.69 21.54 30.22
N VAL A 105 10.53 22.00 30.66
CA VAL A 105 10.40 23.15 31.57
C VAL A 105 9.52 22.73 32.74
N ARG A 106 10.19 22.19 33.76
CA ARG A 106 9.81 22.18 35.16
C ARG A 106 11.13 22.45 35.88
N GLU A 107 11.31 23.58 36.55
CA GLU A 107 10.67 23.90 37.83
C GLU A 107 10.50 25.43 38.01
N PRO A 108 9.33 25.90 38.47
CA PRO A 108 9.24 27.02 39.38
C PRO A 108 8.72 26.51 40.72
N GLY A 109 9.61 26.38 41.71
CA GLY A 109 9.29 25.81 43.01
C GLY A 109 10.17 26.37 44.11
N HIS A 110 9.61 27.35 44.83
CA HIS A 110 9.82 27.62 46.25
C HIS A 110 11.20 28.11 46.73
N HIS A 111 11.21 29.40 47.08
CA HIS A 111 11.70 29.87 48.37
C HIS A 111 11.44 28.84 49.48
N GLU A 112 12.48 28.41 50.20
CA GLU A 112 12.57 28.55 51.66
C GLU A 112 13.96 28.14 52.18
N ASP A 113 14.47 29.00 53.08
CA ASP A 113 15.44 28.76 54.14
C ASP A 113 16.88 28.35 53.83
N ALA A 114 17.72 29.37 53.63
CA ALA A 114 19.10 29.34 54.11
C ALA A 114 19.23 30.28 55.32
N PRO A 115 19.45 29.76 56.55
CA PRO A 115 19.80 30.61 57.68
C PRO A 115 21.31 30.87 57.62
N LEU A 116 21.70 32.07 57.20
CA LEU A 116 23.06 32.55 57.38
C LEU A 116 23.05 33.90 58.13
N LEU A 117 23.63 33.82 59.33
CA LEU A 117 24.18 34.91 60.14
C LEU A 117 23.21 35.68 61.05
N SER A 118 22.98 35.14 62.24
CA SER A 118 23.05 35.95 63.47
C SER A 118 23.65 35.12 64.59
N ALA A 119 24.97 34.91 64.50
CA ALA A 119 25.77 34.60 65.67
C ALA A 119 25.97 35.93 66.40
N GLY A 120 25.17 36.14 67.45
CA GLY A 120 25.54 37.09 68.47
C GLY A 120 26.83 36.63 69.12
N ASP A 121 27.82 37.50 69.16
CA ASP A 121 28.71 37.60 70.30
C ASP A 121 29.44 38.96 70.31
N LEU A 122 29.34 39.61 71.47
CA LEU A 122 30.26 40.55 72.14
C LEU A 122 29.46 41.68 72.81
N LEU A 123 29.11 41.54 74.10
CA LEU A 123 29.97 41.84 75.28
C LEU A 123 30.49 43.29 75.29
N LEU A 124 29.76 44.21 75.95
CA LEU A 124 30.08 44.74 77.29
C LEU A 124 29.04 45.80 77.70
#